data_AF-A0A7T7CAD4-F1
#
_entry.id   AF-A0A7T7CAD4-F1
#
_cell.length_a   1.000
_cell.length_b   1.000
_cell.length_c   1.000
_cell.angle_alpha   90.00
_cell.angle_beta   90.00
_cell.angle_gamma   90.00
#
_symmetry.space_group_name_H-M   'P 1'
#
loop_
_entity.id
_entity.type
_entity.pdbx_description
1 polymer ?
#
loop_
_entity_poly.entity_id
_entity_poly.type
_entity_poly.pdbx_seq_one_letter_code
_entity_poly.pdbx_strand_id
1 'polypeptide(L)'
;MKDLFKTRASEFETATVTLYGKEETVHYLCLDLLWGKGLYQELRFALVNYNGRLAILVSADRTFAATDIIHLYGYRFKIEGMFSEMKQAIGGFGYRFWSKTIPK
;
A
#
# COMPACT_ATOMS: atom_id res chain seq x y z
N MET A 1 -4.17 -13.29 -13.28
CA MET A 1 -3.53 -12.76 -12.04
C MET A 1 -4.37 -13.04 -10.80
N LYS A 2 -5.71 -12.89 -10.82
CA LYS A 2 -6.58 -13.34 -9.71
C LYS A 2 -6.47 -14.84 -9.42
N ASP A 3 -6.20 -15.65 -10.44
CA ASP A 3 -6.05 -17.10 -10.30
C ASP A 3 -4.83 -17.48 -9.47
N LEU A 4 -3.80 -16.62 -9.43
CA LEU A 4 -2.58 -16.86 -8.65
C LEU A 4 -2.89 -17.02 -7.15
N PHE A 5 -3.84 -16.23 -6.64
CA PHE A 5 -4.31 -16.32 -5.25
C PHE A 5 -5.07 -17.62 -4.97
N LYS A 6 -5.71 -18.22 -5.99
CA LYS A 6 -6.45 -19.48 -5.86
C LYS A 6 -5.53 -20.69 -6.01
N THR A 7 -4.65 -20.66 -7.01
CA THR A 7 -3.74 -21.76 -7.33
C THR A 7 -2.71 -21.98 -6.23
N ARG A 8 -2.23 -20.91 -5.59
CA ARG A 8 -1.23 -20.98 -4.51
C ARG A 8 -1.85 -20.79 -3.13
N ALA A 9 -3.16 -21.00 -2.97
CA ALA A 9 -3.87 -20.76 -1.72
C ALA A 9 -3.28 -21.55 -0.53
N SER A 10 -2.72 -22.74 -0.77
CA SER A 10 -2.06 -23.56 0.25
C SER A 10 -0.74 -22.99 0.77
N GLU A 11 -0.15 -22.03 0.05
CA GLU A 11 1.14 -21.42 0.40
C GLU A 11 0.97 -20.10 1.16
N PHE A 12 -0.27 -19.65 1.36
CA PHE A 12 -0.54 -18.44 2.13
C PHE A 12 -0.31 -18.72 3.63
N GLU A 13 0.47 -17.86 4.25
CA GLU A 13 0.68 -17.82 5.68
C GLU A 13 -0.28 -16.83 6.33
N THR A 14 -0.51 -16.99 7.63
CA THR A 14 -1.35 -16.10 8.42
C THR A 14 -0.48 -15.33 9.41
N ALA A 15 -0.62 -14.02 9.45
CA ALA A 15 0.03 -13.19 10.45
C ALA A 15 -0.93 -12.14 11.01
N THR A 16 -0.68 -11.73 12.24
CA THR A 16 -1.30 -10.56 12.85
C THR A 16 -0.41 -9.37 12.58
N VAL A 17 -0.98 -8.32 11.98
CA VAL A 17 -0.29 -7.07 11.66
C VAL A 17 -1.07 -5.89 12.22
N THR A 18 -0.37 -4.82 12.58
CA THR A 18 -1.03 -3.58 13.00
C THR A 18 -1.40 -2.76 11.76
N LEU A 19 -2.70 -2.67 11.47
CA LEU A 19 -3.25 -1.85 10.40
C LEU A 19 -4.17 -0.79 11.01
N TYR A 20 -3.95 0.47 10.66
CA TYR A 20 -4.77 1.59 11.16
C TYR A 20 -4.82 1.69 12.71
N GLY A 21 -3.76 1.26 13.39
CA GLY A 21 -3.69 1.24 14.86
C GLY A 21 -4.49 0.10 15.52
N LYS A 22 -4.96 -0.87 14.74
CA LYS A 22 -5.63 -2.08 15.22
C LYS A 22 -4.85 -3.33 14.79
N GLU A 23 -4.91 -4.36 15.61
CA GLU A 23 -4.40 -5.68 15.21
C GLU A 23 -5.41 -6.36 14.28
N GLU A 24 -4.92 -6.74 13.11
CA GLU A 24 -5.71 -7.34 12.06
C GLU A 24 -5.01 -8.59 11.56
N THR A 25 -5.77 -9.66 11.38
CA THR A 25 -5.24 -10.90 10.80
C THR A 25 -5.26 -10.80 9.28
N VAL A 26 -4.11 -11.04 8.66
CA VAL A 26 -3.95 -11.06 7.20
C VAL A 26 -3.42 -12.41 6.76
N HIS A 27 -3.91 -12.87 5.61
CA HIS A 27 -3.30 -14.00 4.91
C HIS A 27 -2.40 -13.44 3.82
N TYR A 28 -1.15 -13.89 3.75
CA TYR A 28 -0.21 -13.35 2.79
C TYR A 28 0.72 -14.42 2.23
N LEU A 29 1.27 -14.14 1.05
CA LEU A 29 2.30 -14.94 0.39
C LEU A 29 3.41 -14.01 -0.08
N CYS A 30 4.64 -14.31 0.32
CA CYS A 30 5.84 -13.57 -0.06
C CYS A 30 6.54 -14.28 -1.22
N LEU A 31 6.84 -13.55 -2.30
CA LEU A 31 7.52 -14.06 -3.48
C LEU A 31 8.57 -13.05 -3.93
N ASP A 32 9.81 -13.51 -4.15
CA ASP A 32 10.82 -12.73 -4.84
C ASP A 32 10.71 -13.04 -6.34
N LEU A 33 10.38 -12.04 -7.17
CA LEU A 33 10.17 -12.22 -8.62
C LEU A 33 10.96 -11.17 -9.41
N LEU A 34 11.43 -11.57 -10.60
CA LEU A 34 12.05 -10.65 -11.55
C LEU A 34 10.98 -9.78 -12.24
N TRP A 35 11.19 -8.47 -12.23
CA TRP A 35 10.30 -7.48 -12.81
C TRP A 35 11.07 -6.48 -13.66
N GLY A 36 10.48 -6.07 -14.80
CA GLY A 36 11.06 -5.09 -15.72
C GLY A 36 11.00 -5.53 -17.18
N LYS A 37 11.30 -4.61 -18.10
CA LYS A 37 11.52 -4.88 -19.53
C LYS A 37 12.94 -4.47 -19.87
N GLY A 38 13.79 -5.42 -20.25
CA GLY A 38 15.20 -5.19 -20.62
C GLY A 38 16.18 -5.51 -19.50
N LEU A 39 16.18 -4.71 -18.42
CA LEU A 39 16.93 -4.98 -17.19
C LEU A 39 15.97 -5.48 -16.12
N TYR A 40 15.98 -6.80 -15.89
CA TYR A 40 15.18 -7.41 -14.84
C TYR A 40 15.76 -7.06 -13.47
N GLN A 41 14.92 -6.52 -12.60
CA GLN A 41 15.22 -6.31 -11.19
C GLN A 41 14.40 -7.29 -10.36
N GLU A 42 15.04 -7.94 -9.40
CA GLU A 42 14.33 -8.77 -8.43
C GLU A 42 13.61 -7.89 -7.42
N LEU A 43 12.30 -8.12 -7.25
CA LEU A 43 11.45 -7.39 -6.34
C LEU A 43 10.71 -8.32 -5.37
N ARG A 44 10.50 -7.74 -4.19
CA ARG A 44 9.59 -8.08 -3.09
C ARG A 44 8.11 -8.12 -3.43
N PHE A 45 7.50 -9.23 -3.84
CA PHE A 45 6.02 -9.30 -3.97
C PHE A 45 5.38 -9.88 -2.71
N ALA A 46 4.53 -9.09 -2.04
CA ALA A 46 3.67 -9.55 -0.96
C ALA A 46 2.22 -9.57 -1.47
N LEU A 47 1.70 -10.77 -1.74
CA LEU A 47 0.31 -10.99 -2.06
C LEU A 47 -0.47 -11.04 -0.75
N VAL A 48 -1.52 -10.25 -0.63
CA VAL A 48 -2.27 -10.10 0.62
C VAL A 48 -3.73 -10.38 0.36
N ASN A 49 -4.34 -11.19 1.21
CA ASN A 49 -5.78 -11.34 1.33
C ASN A 49 -6.19 -10.85 2.72
N TYR A 50 -6.89 -9.72 2.74
CA TYR A 50 -7.41 -9.10 3.95
C TYR A 50 -8.94 -9.08 3.90
N ASN A 51 -9.59 -9.89 4.74
CA ASN A 51 -11.06 -9.98 4.81
C ASN A 51 -11.73 -10.19 3.43
N GLY A 52 -11.14 -11.03 2.58
CA GLY A 52 -11.62 -11.31 1.21
C GLY A 52 -11.19 -10.28 0.15
N ARG A 53 -10.48 -9.21 0.55
CA ARG A 53 -9.89 -8.23 -0.37
C ARG A 53 -8.48 -8.64 -0.73
N LEU A 54 -8.23 -8.80 -2.03
CA LEU A 54 -6.93 -9.17 -2.56
C LEU A 54 -6.13 -7.91 -2.92
N ALA A 55 -4.87 -7.85 -2.48
CA ALA A 55 -3.92 -6.80 -2.80
C ALA A 55 -2.56 -7.41 -3.15
N ILE A 56 -1.78 -6.69 -3.96
CA ILE A 56 -0.38 -7.04 -4.25
C ILE A 56 0.44 -5.81 -3.85
N LEU A 57 1.33 -6.00 -2.88
CA LEU A 57 2.28 -4.99 -2.45
C LEU A 57 3.65 -5.35 -3.02
N VAL A 58 4.42 -4.33 -3.38
CA VAL A 58 5.74 -4.54 -3.98
C VAL A 58 6.78 -3.71 -3.23
N SER A 59 7.91 -4.31 -2.90
CA SER A 59 9.08 -3.65 -2.31
C SER A 59 10.31 -3.87 -3.18
N ALA A 60 11.08 -2.81 -3.40
CA ALA A 60 12.40 -2.91 -4.03
C ALA A 60 13.46 -3.44 -3.05
N ASP A 61 13.24 -3.29 -1.76
CA ASP A 61 14.11 -3.80 -0.72
C ASP A 61 13.61 -5.18 -0.26
N ARG A 62 14.51 -6.16 -0.35
CA ARG A 62 14.31 -7.58 -0.05
C ARG A 62 14.67 -7.93 1.40
N THR A 63 15.15 -6.98 2.18
CA THR A 63 15.42 -7.19 3.62
C THR A 63 14.13 -7.19 4.44
N PHE A 64 13.09 -6.51 3.96
CA PHE A 64 11.79 -6.46 4.64
C PHE A 64 11.05 -7.80 4.58
N ALA A 65 10.51 -8.23 5.71
CA ALA A 65 9.52 -9.29 5.74
C ALA A 65 8.22 -8.80 5.11
N ALA A 66 7.39 -9.71 4.60
CA ALA A 66 6.11 -9.34 4.02
C ALA A 66 5.17 -8.67 5.04
N THR A 67 5.24 -9.02 6.32
CA THR A 67 4.53 -8.35 7.41
C THR A 67 4.94 -6.88 7.55
N ASP A 68 6.23 -6.58 7.44
CA ASP A 68 6.74 -5.21 7.47
C ASP A 68 6.24 -4.41 6.28
N ILE A 69 6.25 -5.00 5.09
CA ILE A 69 5.72 -4.38 3.86
C ILE A 69 4.23 -4.04 4.03
N ILE A 70 3.44 -4.97 4.60
CA ILE A 70 2.01 -4.77 4.86
C ILE A 70 1.79 -3.66 5.89
N HIS A 71 2.56 -3.65 6.98
CA HIS A 71 2.46 -2.63 8.03
C HIS A 71 2.85 -1.24 7.50
N LEU A 72 3.98 -1.15 6.78
CA LEU A 72 4.43 0.09 6.14
C LEU A 72 3.39 0.63 5.17
N TYR A 73 2.76 -0.24 4.37
CA TYR A 73 1.68 0.16 3.48
C TYR A 73 0.46 0.68 4.25
N GLY A 74 0.17 0.13 5.44
CA GLY A 74 -0.88 0.62 6.34
C GLY A 74 -0.73 2.11 6.70
N TYR A 75 0.50 2.62 6.78
CA TYR A 75 0.73 4.05 7.03
C TYR A 75 0.33 4.96 5.87
N ARG A 76 0.17 4.45 4.64
CA ARG A 76 -0.26 5.25 3.48
C ARG A 76 -1.58 5.98 3.74
N PHE A 77 -2.47 5.40 4.54
CA PHE A 77 -3.75 6.01 4.90
C PHE A 77 -3.62 7.30 5.70
N LYS A 78 -2.51 7.52 6.42
CA LYS A 78 -2.27 8.78 7.14
C LYS A 78 -2.32 9.99 6.20
N ILE A 79 -1.89 9.83 4.95
CA ILE A 79 -1.95 10.87 3.93
C ILE A 79 -3.40 11.19 3.58
N GLU A 80 -4.27 10.19 3.44
CA GLU A 80 -5.69 10.37 3.16
C GLU A 80 -6.40 11.09 4.32
N GLY A 81 -6.10 10.70 5.56
CA GLY A 81 -6.57 11.39 6.77
C GLY A 81 -6.12 12.85 6.81
N MET A 82 -4.83 13.12 6.60
CA MET A 82 -4.29 14.48 6.54
C MET A 82 -5.00 15.33 5.47
N PHE A 83 -5.22 14.80 4.27
CA PHE A 83 -5.96 15.53 3.23
C PHE A 83 -7.42 15.79 3.62
N SER A 84 -8.07 14.86 4.31
CA SER A 84 -9.43 15.04 4.80
C SER A 84 -9.50 16.19 5.81
N GLU A 85 -8.62 16.19 6.82
CA GLU A 85 -8.54 17.25 7.83
C GLU A 85 -8.19 18.62 7.20
N MET A 86 -7.21 18.63 6.30
CA MET A 86 -6.81 19.86 5.62
C MET A 86 -7.96 20.45 4.79
N LYS A 87 -8.78 19.62 4.15
CA LYS A 87 -9.95 20.06 3.37
C LYS A 87 -11.10 20.52 4.27
N GLN A 88 -11.48 19.70 5.25
CA GLN A 88 -12.75 19.85 5.97
C GLN A 88 -12.64 20.71 7.22
N ALA A 89 -11.58 20.52 8.01
CA ALA A 89 -11.40 21.23 9.28
C ALA A 89 -10.69 22.57 9.08
N ILE A 90 -9.62 22.57 8.28
CA ILE A 90 -8.76 23.76 8.12
C ILE A 90 -9.22 24.64 6.93
N GLY A 91 -9.93 24.07 5.96
CA GLY A 91 -10.29 24.78 4.74
C GLY A 91 -9.06 25.14 3.89
N GLY A 92 -8.00 24.34 3.97
CA GLY A 92 -6.68 24.60 3.36
C GLY A 92 -6.68 24.71 1.84
N PHE A 93 -7.78 24.35 1.16
CA PHE A 93 -7.96 24.55 -0.29
C PHE A 93 -9.05 25.59 -0.63
N GLY A 94 -9.60 26.27 0.38
CA GLY A 94 -10.63 27.29 0.24
C GLY A 94 -10.06 28.69 -0.05
N TYR A 95 -8.74 28.84 -0.15
CA TYR A 95 -8.14 30.13 -0.49
C TYR A 95 -8.47 30.54 -1.92
N ARG A 96 -8.87 31.80 -2.11
CA ARG A 96 -9.07 32.41 -3.41
C ARG A 96 -7.91 33.36 -3.65
N PHE A 97 -6.78 32.84 -4.15
CA PHE A 97 -5.69 33.71 -4.64
C PHE A 97 -6.20 34.41 -5.89
N TRP A 98 -6.88 35.54 -5.73
CA TRP A 98 -6.98 36.52 -6.78
C TRP A 98 -5.58 37.12 -6.91
N SER A 99 -4.76 36.51 -7.76
CA SER A 99 -3.50 37.09 -8.18
C SER A 99 -3.82 38.36 -8.96
N LYS A 100 -3.94 39.48 -8.23
CA LYS A 100 -4.17 40.83 -8.74
C LYS A 100 -3.08 41.31 -9.71
N THR A 101 -2.01 40.53 -9.87
CA THR A 101 -0.75 40.91 -10.51
C THR A 101 -0.28 39.94 -11.60
N ILE A 102 -1.14 39.10 -12.20
CA ILE A 102 -0.79 38.40 -13.45
C ILE A 102 -1.03 39.37 -14.61
N PRO A 103 0.02 39.87 -15.30
CA PRO A 103 -0.15 40.67 -16.50
C PRO A 103 -0.70 39.79 -17.64
N LYS A 104 -1.51 40.38 -18.51
CA LYS A 104 -2.03 39.72 -19.73
C LYS A 104 -0.91 39.35 -20.69
#